data_AF-A0A537LJE7-F1
#
_entry.id   AF-A0A537LJE7-F1
#
_cell.length_a   1.000
_cell.length_b   1.000
_cell.length_c   1.000
_cell.angle_alpha   90.00
_cell.angle_beta   90.00
_cell.angle_gamma   90.00
#
_symmetry.space_group_name_H-M   'P 1'
#
loop_
_entity.id
_entity.type
_entity.pdbx_description
1 polymer ?
#
loop_
_entity_poly.entity_id
_entity_poly.type
_entity_poly.pdbx_seq_one_letter_code
_entity_poly.pdbx_strand_id
1 'polypeptide(L)'
;MSTVITVYDGANTIGGNKIFLEDGDTAVFIDFGTPFHARGLYFEEFMQPRSRTGLLDLIQMGLLPPIVGVYRSDMEDPTGRA
;
A
#
# COMPACT_ATOMS: atom_id res chain seq x y z
N MET A 1 -6.54 17.63 20.80
CA MET A 1 -5.85 16.78 19.81
C MET A 1 -6.43 15.39 19.91
N SER A 2 -6.72 14.77 18.77
CA SER A 2 -7.25 13.40 18.69
C SER A 2 -6.27 12.56 17.89
N THR A 3 -5.92 11.41 18.43
CA THR A 3 -5.13 10.40 17.73
C THR A 3 -6.08 9.52 16.92
N VAL A 4 -5.80 9.33 15.63
CA VAL A 4 -6.60 8.50 14.73
C VAL A 4 -5.76 7.32 14.26
N ILE A 5 -6.34 6.12 14.27
CA ILE A 5 -5.72 4.91 13.74
C ILE A 5 -6.59 4.42 12.59
N THR A 6 -5.98 4.33 11.41
CA THR A 6 -6.58 3.75 10.22
C THR A 6 -5.84 2.46 9.89
N VAL A 7 -6.56 1.33 9.90
CA VAL A 7 -6.00 0.03 9.52
C VAL A 7 -6.40 -0.26 8.07
N TYR A 8 -5.47 -0.07 7.15
CA TYR A 8 -5.70 -0.30 5.72
C TYR A 8 -5.74 -1.79 5.36
N ASP A 9 -4.96 -2.62 6.05
CA ASP A 9 -4.88 -4.07 5.82
C ASP A 9 -4.25 -4.78 7.05
N GLY A 10 -4.38 -6.11 7.13
CA GLY A 10 -3.86 -6.94 8.21
C GLY A 10 -4.80 -7.14 9.42
N ALA A 11 -5.95 -6.45 9.47
CA ALA A 11 -6.93 -6.62 10.56
C ALA A 11 -7.63 -7.99 10.52
N ASN A 12 -7.86 -8.54 9.32
CA ASN A 12 -8.64 -9.76 9.09
C ASN A 12 -7.89 -10.76 8.19
N THR A 13 -6.56 -10.65 8.14
CA THR A 13 -5.75 -11.31 7.11
C THR A 13 -4.38 -11.66 7.66
N ILE A 14 -3.80 -12.77 7.21
CA ILE A 14 -2.43 -13.14 7.55
C ILE A 14 -1.49 -12.36 6.63
N GLY A 15 -0.60 -11.58 7.24
CA GLY A 15 0.29 -10.66 6.54
C GLY A 15 -0.46 -9.49 5.89
N GLY A 16 0.30 -8.57 5.29
CA GLY A 16 -0.31 -7.40 4.65
C GLY A 16 -0.45 -6.18 5.55
N ASN A 17 0.04 -6.20 6.79
CA ASN A 17 -0.19 -5.11 7.75
C ASN A 17 0.18 -3.75 7.18
N LYS A 18 -0.76 -2.83 7.26
CA LYS A 18 -0.64 -1.43 6.85
C LYS A 18 -1.45 -0.58 7.81
N ILE A 19 -0.76 0.07 8.75
CA ILE A 19 -1.40 0.83 9.83
C ILE A 19 -0.94 2.28 9.77
N PHE A 20 -1.89 3.19 9.64
CA PHE A 20 -1.64 4.62 9.59
C PHE A 20 -2.11 5.28 10.88
N LEU A 21 -1.19 6.00 11.52
CA LEU A 21 -1.39 6.71 12.77
C LEU A 21 -1.26 8.22 12.51
N GLU A 22 -2.27 8.98 12.88
CA GLU A 22 -2.30 10.43 12.74
C GLU A 22 -2.46 11.08 14.12
N ASP A 23 -1.61 12.08 14.42
CA ASP A 23 -1.69 12.89 15.63
C ASP A 23 -1.28 14.34 15.33
N GLY A 24 -2.29 15.23 15.21
CA GLY A 24 -2.09 16.61 14.81
C GLY A 24 -1.52 16.71 13.38
N ASP A 25 -0.40 17.40 13.22
CA ASP A 25 0.29 17.58 11.93
C ASP A 25 1.32 16.48 11.65
N THR A 26 1.36 15.43 12.48
CA THR A 26 2.29 14.31 12.35
C THR A 26 1.53 13.04 11.98
N ALA A 27 2.08 12.29 11.04
CA ALA A 27 1.58 10.98 10.68
C ALA A 27 2.72 9.95 10.59
N VAL A 28 2.41 8.71 10.95
CA VAL A 28 3.33 7.57 10.83
C VAL A 28 2.60 6.43 10.14
N PHE A 29 3.20 5.92 9.07
CA PHE A 29 2.73 4.70 8.42
C PHE A 29 3.64 3.54 8.82
N ILE A 30 3.06 2.57 9.52
CA ILE A 30 3.73 1.39 10.06
C ILE A 30 3.46 0.19 9.17
N ASP A 31 4.55 -0.47 8.78
CA ASP A 31 4.61 -1.69 7.96
C ASP A 31 4.11 -1.48 6.51
N PHE A 32 4.61 -2.33 5.61
CA PHE A 32 4.24 -2.39 4.19
C PHE A 32 4.18 -3.86 3.75
N GLY A 33 3.61 -4.70 4.61
CA GLY A 33 3.51 -6.12 4.38
C GLY A 33 2.71 -6.45 3.12
N THR A 34 3.04 -7.57 2.47
CA THR A 34 2.22 -8.14 1.40
C THR A 34 1.25 -9.16 1.99
N PRO A 35 -0.06 -9.07 1.71
CA PRO A 35 -1.02 -10.03 2.22
C PRO A 35 -0.88 -11.37 1.49
N PHE A 36 -0.88 -12.48 2.25
CA PHE A 36 -0.67 -13.81 1.69
C PHE A 36 -1.78 -14.22 0.71
N HIS A 37 -3.04 -13.83 0.97
CA HIS A 37 -4.16 -14.16 0.09
C HIS A 37 -4.00 -13.53 -1.31
N ALA A 38 -3.57 -12.25 -1.39
CA ALA A 38 -3.36 -11.59 -2.67
C ALA A 38 -2.19 -12.22 -3.43
N ARG A 39 -1.18 -12.72 -2.70
CA ARG A 39 -0.08 -13.49 -3.30
C ARG A 39 -0.59 -14.79 -3.94
N GLY A 40 -1.47 -15.50 -3.24
CA GLY A 40 -2.08 -16.73 -3.76
C GLY A 40 -2.99 -16.53 -4.98
N LEU A 41 -3.70 -15.39 -5.05
CA LEU A 41 -4.61 -15.09 -6.16
C LEU A 41 -3.90 -14.74 -7.47
N TYR A 42 -2.74 -14.07 -7.40
CA TYR A 42 -2.13 -13.45 -8.58
C TYR A 42 -0.71 -13.92 -8.89
N PHE A 43 0.02 -14.49 -7.92
CA PHE A 43 1.48 -14.65 -8.02
C PHE A 43 1.98 -16.09 -7.78
N GLU A 44 1.11 -17.08 -7.63
CA GLU A 44 1.54 -18.43 -7.25
C GLU A 44 2.22 -19.23 -8.38
N GLU A 45 1.95 -19.00 -9.68
CA GLU A 45 2.65 -19.81 -10.71
C GLU A 45 3.08 -19.10 -12.01
N PHE A 46 2.42 -18.06 -12.55
CA PHE A 46 2.75 -17.56 -13.91
C PHE A 46 2.72 -16.05 -14.15
N MET A 47 2.18 -15.25 -13.23
CA MET A 47 2.10 -13.80 -13.40
C MET A 47 3.06 -13.10 -12.44
N GLN A 48 3.93 -12.26 -12.99
CA GLN A 48 4.80 -11.36 -12.24
C GLN A 48 4.22 -9.94 -12.32
N PRO A 49 4.40 -9.09 -11.29
CA PRO A 49 4.02 -7.68 -11.38
C PRO A 49 4.70 -7.04 -12.58
N ARG A 50 3.99 -6.18 -13.32
CA ARG A 50 4.63 -5.44 -14.42
C ARG A 50 5.68 -4.50 -13.82
N SER A 51 6.91 -4.59 -14.32
CA SER A 51 8.03 -3.79 -13.79
C SER A 51 7.94 -2.30 -14.14
N ARG A 52 7.09 -1.91 -15.11
CA ARG A 52 7.10 -0.55 -15.71
C ARG A 52 6.09 0.44 -15.09
N THR A 53 5.12 -0.02 -14.32
CA THR A 53 4.04 0.82 -13.77
C THR A 53 4.24 1.19 -12.29
N GLY A 54 5.32 0.73 -11.67
CA GLY A 54 5.71 1.14 -10.32
C GLY A 54 4.61 0.93 -9.28
N LEU A 55 4.25 1.99 -8.57
CA LEU A 55 3.22 1.99 -7.53
C LEU A 55 1.78 1.94 -8.09
N LEU A 56 1.59 2.35 -9.35
CA LEU A 56 0.26 2.49 -9.94
C LEU A 56 -0.54 1.19 -9.88
N ASP A 57 0.08 0.08 -10.30
CA ASP A 57 -0.57 -1.22 -10.29
C ASP A 57 -0.89 -1.68 -8.86
N LEU A 58 0.01 -1.42 -7.91
CA LEU A 58 -0.19 -1.77 -6.51
C LEU A 58 -1.36 -1.00 -5.89
N ILE A 59 -1.51 0.28 -6.23
CA ILE A 59 -2.63 1.11 -5.78
C ILE A 59 -3.93 0.67 -6.46
N GLN A 60 -3.93 0.50 -7.79
CA GLN A 60 -5.12 0.08 -8.55
C GLN A 60 -5.62 -1.31 -8.17
N MET A 61 -4.71 -2.23 -7.82
CA MET A 61 -5.05 -3.57 -7.34
C MET A 61 -5.43 -3.59 -5.85
N GLY A 62 -5.41 -2.44 -5.15
CA GLY A 62 -5.73 -2.34 -3.73
C GLY A 62 -4.67 -2.98 -2.81
N LEU A 63 -3.46 -3.24 -3.32
CA LEU A 63 -2.36 -3.78 -2.54
C LEU A 63 -1.66 -2.72 -1.68
N LEU A 64 -1.68 -1.46 -2.13
CA LEU A 64 -1.21 -0.29 -1.38
C LEU A 64 -2.32 0.77 -1.33
N PRO A 65 -2.51 1.46 -0.19
CA PRO A 65 -3.45 2.58 -0.12
C PRO A 65 -2.94 3.82 -0.89
N PRO A 66 -3.82 4.66 -1.45
CA PRO A 66 -3.43 5.86 -2.19
C PRO A 66 -3.09 7.04 -1.27
N ILE A 67 -2.03 6.92 -0.46
CA ILE A 67 -1.60 7.97 0.47
C ILE A 67 -0.52 8.86 -0.14
N VAL A 68 -0.80 10.15 -0.25
CA VAL A 68 0.13 11.16 -0.78
C VAL A 68 1.28 11.42 0.21
N GLY A 69 2.49 11.55 -0.31
CA GLY A 69 3.66 11.97 0.47
C GLY A 69 4.33 10.87 1.31
N VAL A 70 3.77 9.66 1.33
CA VAL A 70 4.38 8.49 2.01
C VAL A 70 5.24 7.68 1.05
N TYR A 71 4.87 7.63 -0.22
CA TYR A 71 5.60 6.87 -1.23
C TYR A 71 6.76 7.65 -1.82
N ARG A 72 7.66 6.91 -2.46
CA ARG A 72 8.78 7.48 -3.20
C ARG A 72 8.28 8.25 -4.42
N SER A 73 8.63 9.53 -4.50
CA SER A 73 8.24 10.41 -5.59
C SER A 73 8.80 9.98 -6.95
N ASP A 74 9.93 9.24 -6.99
CA ASP A 74 10.48 8.70 -8.24
C ASP A 74 9.74 7.44 -8.74
N MET A 75 8.80 6.93 -7.95
CA MET A 75 7.92 5.80 -8.31
C MET A 75 6.48 6.23 -8.59
N GLU A 76 6.19 7.53 -8.43
CA GLU A 76 4.94 8.14 -8.88
C GLU A 76 4.87 8.10 -10.40
N ASP A 77 3.67 7.94 -10.96
CA ASP A 77 3.51 7.93 -12.41
C ASP A 77 3.97 9.29 -12.99
N PRO A 78 4.95 9.34 -13.90
CA PRO A 78 5.39 10.59 -14.52
C PRO A 78 4.30 11.30 -15.33
N THR A 79 3.15 10.65 -15.59
CA THR A 79 1.96 11.26 -16.18
C THR A 79 0.96 11.85 -15.17
N GLY A 80 1.23 11.72 -13.86
CA GLY A 80 0.42 12.29 -12.79
C GLY A 80 -0.88 11.55 -12.49
N ARG A 81 -0.98 10.26 -12.85
CA ARG A 81 -2.15 9.42 -12.55
C ARG A 81 -1.91 8.54 -11.32
N ALA A 82 -1.66 9.16 -10.16
CA ALA A 82 -1.94 8.60 -8.84
C ALA A 82 -1.93 9.74 -7.82
#